data_AF-D4MX83-F1
#
_entry.id   AF-D4MX83-F1
#
_cell.length_a   1.000
_cell.length_b   1.000
_cell.length_c   1.000
_cell.angle_alpha   90.00
_cell.angle_beta   90.00
_cell.angle_gamma   90.00
#
_symmetry.space_group_name_H-M   'P 1'
#
loop_
_entity.id
_entity.type
_entity.pdbx_description
1 polymer ?
#
loop_
_entity_poly.entity_id
_entity_poly.type
_entity_poly.pdbx_seq_one_letter_code
_entity_poly.pdbx_strand_id
1 'polypeptide(L)'
;MDKHRIYTTGEKTSRWYKISITSTKKKRILNLGKNTVSGGYKFTIYKKGKKKAIKTIKVTGNANAKIAKMPKKKGTYYIRISKLTKKTNGTYEIGYY
;
A
#
# COMPACT_ATOMS: atom_id res chain seq x y z
N MET A 1 -4.84 -1.54 -18.19
CA MET A 1 -3.73 -0.99 -17.39
C MET A 1 -3.66 -1.73 -16.07
N ASP A 2 -2.75 -2.70 -16.08
CA ASP A 2 -2.22 -3.63 -15.08
C ASP A 2 -2.85 -3.70 -13.67
N LYS A 3 -3.67 -4.74 -13.48
CA LYS A 3 -4.03 -5.30 -12.17
C LYS A 3 -2.81 -5.99 -11.56
N HIS A 4 -1.93 -5.25 -10.88
CA HIS A 4 -0.91 -5.87 -10.02
C HIS A 4 -1.55 -6.36 -8.72
N ARG A 5 -2.23 -7.52 -8.77
CA ARG A 5 -2.61 -8.26 -7.57
C ARG A 5 -1.39 -9.07 -7.11
N ILE A 6 -0.74 -8.61 -6.06
CA ILE A 6 0.44 -9.29 -5.52
C ILE A 6 0.00 -10.04 -4.26
N TYR A 7 -0.10 -11.36 -4.39
CA TYR A 7 -0.35 -12.28 -3.28
C TYR A 7 0.99 -12.84 -2.81
N THR A 8 1.36 -12.62 -1.54
CA THR A 8 2.59 -13.20 -0.98
C THR A 8 2.30 -14.01 0.26
N THR A 9 2.51 -15.32 0.21
CA THR A 9 2.54 -16.24 1.35
C THR A 9 3.97 -16.30 1.92
N GLY A 10 4.12 -16.32 3.24
CA GLY A 10 5.44 -16.52 3.90
C GLY A 10 6.31 -15.27 4.06
N GLU A 11 5.73 -14.10 4.36
CA GLU A 11 6.48 -12.85 4.40
C GLU A 11 7.35 -12.70 5.66
N LYS A 12 8.67 -12.51 5.51
CA LYS A 12 9.61 -12.20 6.61
C LYS A 12 10.11 -10.74 6.62
N THR A 13 9.80 -9.92 5.60
CA THR A 13 10.39 -8.58 5.43
C THR A 13 9.38 -7.54 4.94
N SER A 14 9.76 -6.25 4.94
CA SER A 14 8.99 -5.19 4.29
C SER A 14 9.18 -5.22 2.78
N ARG A 15 8.13 -4.95 1.99
CA ARG A 15 8.21 -4.80 0.53
C ARG A 15 8.05 -3.35 0.09
N TRP A 16 8.63 -3.02 -1.05
CA TRP A 16 8.56 -1.69 -1.65
C TRP A 16 7.99 -1.74 -3.06
N TYR A 17 7.06 -0.84 -3.33
CA TYR A 17 6.46 -0.64 -4.64
C TYR A 17 6.71 0.78 -5.13
N LYS A 18 6.89 0.95 -6.43
CA LYS A 18 7.08 2.25 -7.09
C LYS A 18 5.85 2.54 -7.94
N ILE A 19 5.30 3.75 -7.79
CA ILE A 19 4.25 4.27 -8.66
C ILE A 19 4.64 5.64 -9.19
N SER A 20 4.15 5.97 -10.38
CA SER A 20 4.35 7.29 -10.99
C SER A 20 3.00 7.95 -11.27
N ILE A 21 2.81 9.16 -10.74
CA ILE A 21 1.67 10.00 -11.10
C ILE A 21 2.12 10.93 -12.22
N THR A 22 1.70 10.65 -13.45
CA THR A 22 2.03 11.43 -14.65
C THR A 22 0.99 12.51 -14.96
N SER A 23 -0.24 12.33 -14.48
CA SER A 23 -1.36 13.27 -14.64
C SER A 23 -2.14 13.45 -13.34
N THR A 24 -2.58 14.68 -13.09
CA THR A 24 -3.38 15.08 -11.93
C THR A 24 -4.83 15.38 -12.28
N LYS A 25 -5.22 15.21 -13.56
CA LYS A 25 -6.59 15.44 -14.04
C LYS A 25 -7.60 14.58 -13.26
N LYS A 26 -7.29 13.28 -13.08
CA LYS A 26 -8.09 12.36 -12.27
C LYS A 26 -7.44 12.16 -10.90
N LYS A 27 -8.27 12.04 -9.85
CA LYS A 27 -7.81 11.66 -8.53
C LYS A 27 -7.47 10.18 -8.53
N ARG A 28 -6.23 9.86 -8.17
CA ARG A 28 -5.78 8.47 -8.03
C ARG A 28 -6.06 7.95 -6.63
N ILE A 29 -6.38 6.67 -6.53
CA ILE A 29 -6.67 5.98 -5.26
C ILE A 29 -5.87 4.69 -5.17
N LEU A 30 -5.60 4.28 -3.93
CA LEU A 30 -5.16 2.94 -3.61
C LEU A 30 -6.30 2.19 -2.94
N ASN A 31 -6.57 0.97 -3.39
CA ASN A 31 -7.42 0.03 -2.67
C ASN A 31 -6.51 -0.92 -1.90
N LEU A 32 -6.67 -0.99 -0.58
CA LEU A 32 -5.77 -1.69 0.33
C LEU A 32 -6.56 -2.75 1.08
N GLY A 33 -6.08 -3.97 1.02
CA GLY A 33 -6.72 -5.11 1.66
C GLY A 33 -5.76 -5.98 2.44
N LYS A 34 -6.34 -6.87 3.25
CA LYS A 34 -5.63 -8.01 3.82
C LYS A 34 -6.51 -9.23 3.90
N ASN A 35 -5.85 -10.38 3.93
CA ASN A 35 -6.46 -11.64 4.27
C ASN A 35 -5.54 -12.35 5.28
N THR A 36 -5.81 -12.14 6.57
CA THR A 36 -5.00 -12.68 7.68
C THR A 36 -5.92 -13.13 8.80
N VAL A 37 -5.57 -14.22 9.48
CA VAL A 37 -6.28 -14.66 10.69
C VAL A 37 -6.06 -13.70 11.86
N SER A 38 -4.86 -13.13 11.99
CA SER A 38 -4.55 -12.15 13.04
C SER A 38 -3.56 -11.07 12.59
N GLY A 39 -3.58 -9.94 13.29
CA GLY A 39 -2.71 -8.80 12.99
C GLY A 39 -3.18 -8.01 11.77
N GLY A 40 -2.23 -7.54 10.98
CA GLY A 40 -2.50 -6.76 9.77
C GLY A 40 -1.25 -6.16 9.15
N TYR A 41 -1.46 -5.21 8.23
CA TYR A 41 -0.40 -4.59 7.45
C TYR A 41 -0.39 -3.07 7.60
N LYS A 42 0.80 -2.50 7.51
CA LYS A 42 1.07 -1.07 7.49
C LYS A 42 1.61 -0.69 6.11
N PHE A 43 0.87 0.17 5.42
CA PHE A 43 1.20 0.75 4.13
C PHE A 43 1.70 2.18 4.34
N THR A 44 2.94 2.45 3.98
CA THR A 44 3.58 3.76 4.19
C THR A 44 3.99 4.33 2.86
N ILE A 45 3.51 5.52 2.54
CA ILE A 45 3.70 6.18 1.26
C ILE A 45 4.74 7.28 1.43
N TYR A 46 5.70 7.32 0.52
CA TYR A 46 6.76 8.32 0.42
C TYR A 46 6.71 8.97 -0.95
N LYS A 47 7.14 10.22 -1.04
CA LYS A 47 7.45 10.86 -2.32
C LYS A 47 8.95 10.77 -2.57
N LYS A 48 9.37 10.49 -3.81
CA LYS A 48 10.80 10.50 -4.17
C LYS A 48 11.46 11.81 -3.72
N GLY A 49 12.64 11.69 -3.08
CA GLY A 49 13.38 12.82 -2.52
C GLY A 49 12.90 13.30 -1.14
N LYS A 50 11.85 12.70 -0.55
CA LYS A 50 11.39 13.03 0.81
C LYS A 50 11.66 11.89 1.79
N LYS A 51 12.39 12.19 2.87
CA LYS A 51 12.64 11.24 3.98
C LYS A 51 11.37 10.97 4.81
N LYS A 52 10.54 11.99 5.02
CA LYS A 52 9.29 11.87 5.80
C LYS A 52 8.20 11.20 4.95
N ALA A 53 7.49 10.25 5.56
CA ALA A 53 6.30 9.64 4.96
C ALA A 53 5.21 10.69 4.76
N ILE A 54 4.51 10.61 3.63
CA ILE A 54 3.38 11.50 3.33
C ILE A 54 2.05 10.95 3.83
N LYS A 55 1.96 9.62 4.02
CA LYS A 55 0.78 8.95 4.56
C LYS A 55 1.16 7.56 5.06
N THR A 56 0.57 7.15 6.18
CA THR A 56 0.68 5.80 6.72
C THR A 56 -0.73 5.26 6.99
N ILE A 57 -1.03 4.07 6.50
CA ILE A 57 -2.33 3.42 6.64
C ILE A 57 -2.13 2.06 7.28
N LYS A 58 -2.85 1.80 8.37
CA LYS A 58 -2.93 0.49 9.00
C LYS A 58 -4.23 -0.19 8.56
N VAL A 59 -4.11 -1.41 8.05
CA VAL A 59 -5.25 -2.26 7.64
C VAL A 59 -5.32 -3.44 8.61
N THR A 60 -6.42 -3.50 9.35
CA THR A 60 -6.68 -4.50 10.41
C THR A 60 -7.99 -5.28 10.20
N GLY A 61 -8.92 -4.80 9.37
CA GLY A 61 -10.07 -5.57 8.87
C GLY A 61 -9.72 -6.38 7.61
N ASN A 62 -10.35 -7.54 7.42
CA ASN A 62 -10.16 -8.38 6.23
C ASN A 62 -10.91 -7.80 5.00
N ALA A 63 -10.54 -8.26 3.80
CA ALA A 63 -11.00 -7.78 2.47
C ALA A 63 -10.40 -6.42 2.04
N ASN A 64 -10.88 -5.85 0.93
CA ASN A 64 -10.55 -4.51 0.40
C ASN A 64 -11.02 -3.40 1.34
N ALA A 65 -10.47 -3.41 2.56
CA ALA A 65 -11.03 -2.74 3.71
C ALA A 65 -10.77 -1.23 3.71
N LYS A 66 -9.77 -0.74 2.95
CA LYS A 66 -9.42 0.69 2.97
C LYS A 66 -9.08 1.27 1.60
N ILE A 67 -9.75 2.37 1.27
CA ILE A 67 -9.40 3.22 0.14
C ILE A 67 -8.55 4.40 0.64
N ALA A 68 -7.38 4.62 0.01
CA ALA A 68 -6.52 5.75 0.30
C ALA A 68 -6.38 6.67 -0.92
N LYS A 69 -6.80 7.92 -0.74
CA LYS A 69 -6.62 8.98 -1.75
C LYS A 69 -5.13 9.35 -1.89
N MET A 70 -4.60 9.28 -3.10
CA MET A 70 -3.25 9.72 -3.45
C MET A 70 -3.16 11.24 -3.62
N PRO A 71 -1.98 11.87 -3.42
CA PRO A 71 -1.81 13.30 -3.69
C PRO A 71 -2.12 13.64 -5.15
N LYS A 72 -2.80 14.77 -5.40
CA LYS A 72 -2.95 15.32 -6.76
C LYS A 72 -1.67 16.07 -7.18
N LYS A 73 -0.52 15.41 -7.07
CA LYS A 73 0.78 16.00 -7.46
C LYS A 73 1.58 14.99 -8.27
N LYS A 74 2.06 15.42 -9.43
CA LYS A 74 2.92 14.60 -10.28
C LYS A 74 4.20 14.19 -9.54
N GLY A 75 4.75 13.06 -9.99
CA GLY A 75 6.03 12.53 -9.53
C GLY A 75 5.97 11.07 -9.13
N THR A 76 7.13 10.57 -8.72
CA THR A 76 7.32 9.19 -8.27
C THR A 76 7.05 9.07 -6.77
N TYR A 77 6.32 8.03 -6.40
CA TYR A 77 6.02 7.67 -5.03
C TYR A 77 6.45 6.22 -4.78
N TYR A 78 6.80 5.97 -3.52
CA TYR A 78 7.17 4.66 -3.03
C TYR A 78 6.20 4.22 -1.95
N ILE A 79 5.77 2.97 -1.98
CA ILE A 79 4.87 2.39 -1.00
C ILE A 79 5.61 1.26 -0.30
N ARG A 80 5.92 1.45 0.97
CA ARG A 80 6.43 0.39 1.85
C ARG A 80 5.27 -0.35 2.48
N ILE A 81 5.26 -1.67 2.35
CA ILE A 81 4.31 -2.55 3.04
C ILE A 81 5.09 -3.34 4.07
N SER A 82 4.56 -3.39 5.29
CA SER A 82 5.20 -4.07 6.41
C SER A 82 4.13 -4.70 7.29
N LYS A 83 4.50 -5.78 7.99
CA LYS A 83 3.63 -6.35 9.02
C LYS A 83 3.38 -5.32 10.12
N LEU A 84 2.13 -5.25 10.57
CA LEU A 84 1.76 -4.42 11.72
C LEU A 84 2.24 -5.04 13.03
N THR A 85 2.25 -6.37 13.13
CA THR A 85 2.71 -7.13 14.31
C THR A 85 3.54 -8.34 13.87
N LYS A 86 4.38 -8.89 14.76
CA LYS A 86 5.20 -10.08 14.46
C LYS A 86 4.33 -11.30 14.10
N LYS A 87 3.16 -11.42 14.72
CA LYS A 87 2.18 -12.49 14.49
C LYS A 87 1.35 -12.35 13.21
N THR A 88 1.46 -11.24 12.47
CA THR A 88 0.75 -11.11 11.18
C THR A 88 1.20 -12.24 10.26
N ASN A 89 0.25 -13.10 9.87
CA ASN A 89 0.44 -14.16 8.90
C ASN A 89 -0.76 -14.18 7.94
N GLY A 90 -0.48 -14.29 6.64
CA GLY A 90 -1.46 -14.18 5.56
C GLY A 90 -0.96 -13.30 4.42
N THR A 91 -1.89 -12.68 3.70
CA THR A 91 -1.61 -11.88 2.50
C THR A 91 -2.15 -10.45 2.63
N TYR A 92 -1.61 -9.54 1.83
CA TYR A 92 -2.17 -8.21 1.61
C TYR A 92 -2.53 -8.01 0.15
N GLU A 93 -3.39 -7.02 -0.11
CA GLU A 93 -3.75 -6.60 -1.45
C GLU A 93 -3.48 -5.10 -1.61
N ILE A 94 -3.01 -4.71 -2.80
CA ILE A 94 -2.87 -3.31 -3.20
C ILE A 94 -3.30 -3.13 -4.65
N GLY A 95 -4.35 -2.35 -4.88
CA GLY A 95 -4.77 -1.89 -6.21
C GLY A 95 -4.52 -0.40 -6.37
N TYR A 96 -4.13 0.04 -7.56
CA TYR A 96 -3.92 1.46 -7.89
C TYR A 96 -4.77 1.85 -9.10
N TYR A 97 -5.58 2.90 -8.94
CA TYR A 97 -6.57 3.36 -9.91
C TYR A 97 -6.48 4.88 -10.13
#